data_AF-A0A920D6M2-F1
#
_entry.id   AF-A0A920D6M2-F1
#
_cell.length_a   1.000
_cell.length_b   1.000
_cell.length_c   1.000
_cell.angle_alpha   90.00
_cell.angle_beta   90.00
_cell.angle_gamma   90.00
#
_symmetry.space_group_name_H-M   'P 1'
#
loop_
_entity.id
_entity.type
_entity.pdbx_description
1 polymer ?
#
loop_
_entity_poly.entity_id
_entity_poly.type
_entity_poly.pdbx_seq_one_letter_code
_entity_poly.pdbx_strand_id
1 'polypeptide(L)'
;MRQVWVGLFKYAVSILPTLLVMYFLIKLFPYTGLERIAALPSIFVINTMVIICGMAISPKISKQRYRIAMWIGMILLTITISIAAYPQESRPHIITQVKHAVTAIKNYENITKEDLELIGNKKYGKNTNPEQRYVVALYKYKHELPLDGTYKMYQRDPVYFYDSRIRRIDDIPAKLIGYHKVIWWYLDHF
;
A
#
# COMPACT_ATOMS: atom_id res chain seq x y z
N MET A 1 -16.08 -0.67 -38.09
CA MET A 1 -14.99 0.11 -37.47
C MET A 1 -15.44 0.93 -36.24
N ARG A 2 -16.43 1.83 -36.34
CA ARG A 2 -16.85 2.70 -35.21
C ARG A 2 -17.21 1.96 -33.91
N GLN A 3 -17.91 0.83 -33.98
CA GLN A 3 -18.30 0.05 -32.80
C GLN A 3 -17.11 -0.60 -32.08
N VAL A 4 -16.08 -1.02 -32.82
CA VAL A 4 -14.85 -1.61 -32.26
C VAL A 4 -14.09 -0.57 -31.44
N TRP A 5 -13.95 0.65 -31.97
CA TRP A 5 -13.31 1.76 -31.27
C TRP A 5 -14.04 2.15 -29.97
N VAL A 6 -15.38 2.17 -30.00
CA VAL A 6 -16.17 2.43 -28.78
C VAL A 6 -15.98 1.32 -27.74
N GLY A 7 -15.90 0.06 -28.17
CA GLY A 7 -15.61 -1.07 -27.28
C GLY A 7 -14.23 -0.96 -26.64
N LEU A 8 -13.20 -0.69 -27.45
CA LEU A 8 -11.82 -0.50 -26.99
C LEU A 8 -11.70 0.67 -26.01
N PHE A 9 -12.35 1.80 -26.30
CA PHE A 9 -12.35 2.95 -25.41
C PHE A 9 -12.99 2.63 -24.05
N LYS A 10 -14.16 1.97 -24.06
CA LYS A 10 -14.82 1.53 -22.81
C LYS A 10 -13.95 0.58 -22.01
N TYR A 11 -13.30 -0.36 -22.67
CA TYR A 11 -12.34 -1.27 -22.03
C TYR A 11 -11.17 -0.50 -21.40
N ALA A 12 -10.54 0.40 -22.17
CA ALA A 12 -9.41 1.21 -21.70
C ALA A 12 -9.76 2.05 -20.47
N VAL A 13 -10.94 2.66 -20.44
CA VAL A 13 -11.44 3.40 -19.27
C VAL A 13 -11.73 2.45 -18.10
N SER A 14 -12.29 1.27 -18.37
CA SER A 14 -12.66 0.30 -17.32
C SER A 14 -11.48 -0.40 -16.67
N ILE A 15 -10.37 -0.59 -17.40
CA ILE A 15 -9.15 -1.21 -16.87
C ILE A 15 -8.26 -0.21 -16.12
N LEU A 16 -8.44 1.11 -16.35
CA LEU A 16 -7.63 2.15 -15.72
C LEU A 16 -7.61 2.05 -14.17
N PRO A 17 -8.73 1.83 -13.45
CA PRO A 17 -8.71 1.61 -12.00
C PRO A 17 -7.81 0.45 -11.58
N THR A 18 -7.82 -0.67 -12.32
CA THR A 18 -6.94 -1.82 -12.04
C THR A 18 -5.47 -1.41 -12.15
N LEU A 19 -5.09 -0.70 -13.21
CA LEU A 19 -3.72 -0.24 -13.41
C LEU A 19 -3.27 0.73 -12.31
N LEU A 20 -4.16 1.65 -11.90
CA LEU A 20 -3.90 2.57 -10.81
C LEU A 20 -3.71 1.83 -9.48
N VAL A 21 -4.59 0.88 -9.15
CA VAL A 21 -4.45 0.07 -7.93
C VAL A 21 -3.15 -0.73 -7.96
N MET A 22 -2.82 -1.39 -9.06
CA MET A 22 -1.56 -2.13 -9.19
C MET A 22 -0.35 -1.20 -8.99
N TYR A 23 -0.36 -0.01 -9.59
CA TYR A 23 0.69 1.00 -9.38
C TYR A 23 0.84 1.38 -7.91
N PHE A 24 -0.27 1.68 -7.22
CA PHE A 24 -0.26 2.01 -5.80
C PHE A 24 0.23 0.84 -4.94
N LEU A 25 -0.22 -0.38 -5.22
CA LEU A 25 0.20 -1.57 -4.48
C LEU A 25 1.71 -1.80 -4.63
N ILE A 26 2.28 -1.63 -5.83
CA ILE A 26 3.73 -1.73 -6.08
C ILE A 26 4.51 -0.67 -5.31
N LYS A 27 4.01 0.57 -5.28
CA LYS A 27 4.67 1.67 -4.58
C LYS A 27 4.58 1.56 -3.07
N LEU A 28 3.43 1.14 -2.54
CA LEU A 28 3.13 1.18 -1.11
C LEU A 28 3.47 -0.13 -0.40
N PHE A 29 3.42 -1.27 -1.08
CA PHE A 29 3.64 -2.58 -0.46
C PHE A 29 4.74 -3.37 -1.19
N PRO A 30 6.01 -2.91 -1.12
CA PRO A 30 7.12 -3.42 -1.93
C PRO A 30 7.60 -4.84 -1.56
N TYR A 31 6.96 -5.50 -0.59
CA TYR A 31 7.41 -6.78 0.00
C TYR A 31 6.90 -8.02 -0.75
N THR A 32 6.88 -7.96 -2.08
CA THR A 32 6.24 -8.95 -2.98
C THR A 32 7.19 -9.93 -3.66
N GLY A 33 8.51 -9.65 -3.60
CA GLY A 33 9.56 -10.47 -4.22
C GLY A 33 9.28 -10.96 -5.64
N LEU A 34 9.51 -12.26 -5.86
CA LEU A 34 9.35 -12.96 -7.14
C LEU A 34 7.88 -13.27 -7.46
N GLU A 35 7.03 -13.47 -6.44
CA GLU A 35 5.59 -13.73 -6.59
C GLU A 35 4.90 -12.63 -7.39
N ARG A 36 5.39 -11.39 -7.30
CA ARG A 36 4.91 -10.26 -8.12
C ARG A 36 4.93 -10.55 -9.63
N ILE A 37 5.92 -11.30 -10.11
CA ILE A 37 6.11 -11.58 -11.55
C ILE A 37 4.94 -12.40 -12.09
N ALA A 38 4.44 -13.36 -11.30
CA ALA A 38 3.29 -14.19 -11.68
C ALA A 38 1.94 -13.57 -11.28
N ALA A 39 1.89 -12.89 -10.12
CA ALA A 39 0.64 -12.35 -9.59
C ALA A 39 0.11 -11.15 -10.40
N LEU A 40 0.97 -10.21 -10.83
CA LEU A 40 0.50 -9.02 -11.56
C LEU A 40 -0.17 -9.37 -12.90
N PRO A 41 0.42 -10.24 -13.76
CA PRO A 41 -0.27 -10.69 -14.97
C PRO A 41 -1.57 -11.44 -14.65
N SER A 42 -1.58 -12.26 -13.60
CA SER A 42 -2.77 -13.02 -13.20
C SER A 42 -3.92 -12.09 -12.77
N ILE A 43 -3.64 -11.07 -11.95
CA ILE A 43 -4.61 -10.03 -11.56
C ILE A 43 -5.14 -9.31 -12.79
N PHE A 44 -4.24 -8.92 -13.71
CA PHE A 44 -4.65 -8.24 -14.94
C PHE A 44 -5.58 -9.09 -15.80
N VAL A 45 -5.26 -10.38 -15.99
CA VAL A 45 -6.09 -11.32 -16.76
C VAL A 45 -7.45 -11.51 -16.09
N ILE A 46 -7.49 -11.74 -14.77
CA ILE A 46 -8.75 -11.94 -14.03
C ILE A 46 -9.62 -10.67 -14.13
N ASN A 47 -9.06 -9.49 -13.89
CA ASN A 47 -9.82 -8.24 -13.99
C ASN A 47 -10.27 -7.94 -15.43
N THR A 48 -9.47 -8.32 -16.43
CA THR A 48 -9.85 -8.25 -17.85
C THR A 48 -11.08 -9.11 -18.12
N MET A 49 -11.11 -10.35 -17.61
CA MET A 49 -12.28 -11.23 -17.77
C MET A 49 -13.52 -10.65 -17.09
N VAL A 50 -13.39 -10.11 -15.87
CA VAL A 50 -14.51 -9.43 -15.18
C VAL A 50 -15.06 -8.27 -16.02
N ILE A 51 -14.19 -7.44 -16.59
CA ILE A 51 -14.60 -6.30 -17.43
C ILE A 51 -15.28 -6.78 -18.71
N ILE A 52 -14.73 -7.79 -19.40
CA ILE A 52 -15.33 -8.35 -20.62
C ILE A 52 -16.71 -8.92 -20.33
N CYS A 53 -16.88 -9.68 -19.25
CA CYS A 53 -18.18 -10.18 -18.81
C CYS A 53 -19.16 -9.02 -18.53
N GLY A 54 -18.70 -7.99 -17.83
CA GLY A 54 -19.47 -6.78 -17.59
C GLY A 54 -19.92 -6.07 -18.87
N MET A 55 -19.03 -5.93 -19.85
CA MET A 55 -19.33 -5.38 -21.17
C MET A 55 -20.34 -6.22 -21.95
N ALA A 56 -20.31 -7.54 -21.82
CA ALA A 56 -21.26 -8.45 -22.47
C ALA A 56 -22.66 -8.42 -21.83
N ILE A 57 -22.73 -8.20 -20.51
CA ILE A 57 -23.99 -8.15 -19.75
C ILE A 57 -24.62 -6.74 -19.79
N SER A 58 -23.82 -5.68 -19.77
CA SER A 58 -24.28 -4.28 -19.69
C SER A 58 -25.37 -3.89 -20.69
N PRO A 59 -25.31 -4.28 -21.99
CA PRO A 59 -26.35 -3.95 -22.97
C PRO A 59 -27.69 -4.62 -22.69
N LYS A 60 -27.70 -5.76 -21.99
CA LYS A 60 -28.91 -6.52 -21.64
C LYS A 60 -29.72 -5.85 -20.52
N ILE A 61 -29.12 -4.91 -19.80
CA ILE A 61 -29.77 -4.16 -18.72
C ILE A 61 -30.46 -2.93 -19.31
N SER A 62 -31.79 -2.89 -19.22
CA SER A 62 -32.63 -1.84 -19.80
C SER A 62 -32.57 -0.50 -19.03
N LYS A 63 -32.58 -0.55 -17.69
CA LYS A 63 -32.59 0.66 -16.86
C LYS A 63 -31.18 1.16 -16.59
N GLN A 64 -30.91 2.42 -16.96
CA GLN A 64 -29.61 3.07 -16.81
C GLN A 64 -29.06 3.04 -15.38
N ARG A 65 -29.92 3.22 -14.36
CA ARG A 65 -29.52 3.17 -12.94
C ARG A 65 -28.88 1.83 -12.54
N TYR A 66 -29.43 0.71 -13.03
CA TYR A 66 -28.89 -0.63 -12.73
C TYR A 66 -27.60 -0.89 -13.50
N ARG A 67 -27.48 -0.33 -14.71
CA ARG A 67 -26.24 -0.38 -15.47
C ARG A 67 -25.11 0.36 -14.75
N ILE A 68 -25.39 1.55 -14.21
CA ILE A 68 -24.41 2.33 -13.42
C ILE A 68 -24.03 1.55 -12.16
N ALA A 69 -25.00 1.04 -11.39
CA ALA A 69 -24.73 0.26 -10.18
C ALA A 69 -23.87 -0.99 -10.48
N MET A 70 -24.15 -1.69 -11.59
CA MET A 70 -23.35 -2.82 -12.04
C MET A 70 -21.90 -2.40 -12.34
N TRP A 71 -21.68 -1.30 -13.07
CA TRP A 71 -20.34 -0.80 -13.36
C TRP A 71 -19.57 -0.38 -12.10
N ILE A 72 -20.24 0.29 -11.15
CA ILE A 72 -19.65 0.61 -9.84
C ILE A 72 -19.26 -0.68 -9.11
N GLY A 73 -20.17 -1.65 -9.02
CA GLY A 73 -19.91 -2.93 -8.38
C GLY A 73 -18.76 -3.70 -9.04
N MET A 74 -18.65 -3.66 -10.36
CA MET A 74 -17.54 -4.26 -11.11
C MET A 74 -16.20 -3.57 -10.81
N ILE A 75 -16.16 -2.23 -10.76
CA ILE A 75 -14.94 -1.50 -10.40
C ILE A 75 -14.52 -1.85 -8.97
N LEU A 76 -15.46 -1.90 -8.03
CA LEU A 76 -15.17 -2.32 -6.66
C LEU A 76 -14.66 -3.76 -6.59
N LEU A 77 -15.24 -4.66 -7.40
CA LEU A 77 -14.81 -6.04 -7.49
C LEU A 77 -13.39 -6.15 -8.04
N THR A 78 -13.04 -5.45 -9.11
CA THR A 78 -11.68 -5.48 -9.68
C THR A 78 -10.64 -4.92 -8.72
N ILE A 79 -10.97 -3.83 -8.00
CA ILE A 79 -10.14 -3.29 -6.92
C ILE A 79 -9.94 -4.34 -5.82
N THR A 80 -11.03 -5.00 -5.40
CA THR A 80 -10.99 -6.02 -4.34
C THR A 80 -10.12 -7.21 -4.74
N ILE A 81 -10.28 -7.71 -5.97
CA ILE A 81 -9.44 -8.78 -6.53
C ILE A 81 -7.98 -8.35 -6.53
N SER A 82 -7.69 -7.15 -7.02
CA SER A 82 -6.32 -6.63 -7.05
C SER A 82 -5.68 -6.56 -5.68
N ILE A 83 -6.42 -6.15 -4.64
CA ILE A 83 -5.90 -6.08 -3.26
C ILE A 83 -5.73 -7.49 -2.67
N ALA A 84 -6.74 -8.36 -2.81
CA ALA A 84 -6.76 -9.67 -2.18
C ALA A 84 -5.76 -10.67 -2.79
N ALA A 85 -5.51 -10.56 -4.11
CA ALA A 85 -4.57 -11.41 -4.82
C ALA A 85 -3.13 -10.85 -4.87
N TYR A 86 -2.89 -9.66 -4.28
CA TYR A 86 -1.56 -9.07 -4.29
C TYR A 86 -0.64 -9.76 -3.28
N PRO A 87 0.50 -10.29 -3.73
CA PRO A 87 1.36 -11.10 -2.87
C PRO A 87 2.10 -10.26 -1.83
N GLN A 88 2.40 -10.85 -0.68
CA GLN A 88 3.30 -10.32 0.34
C GLN A 88 4.14 -11.49 0.90
N GLU A 89 5.33 -11.70 0.35
CA GLU A 89 6.17 -12.87 0.67
C GLU A 89 6.78 -12.79 2.08
N SER A 90 7.28 -11.61 2.44
CA SER A 90 8.05 -11.39 3.68
C SER A 90 7.26 -10.64 4.75
N ARG A 91 6.00 -10.31 4.48
CA ARG A 91 5.15 -9.48 5.35
C ARG A 91 3.72 -10.02 5.41
N PRO A 92 2.97 -9.67 6.47
CA PRO A 92 1.53 -9.94 6.51
C PRO A 92 0.81 -9.36 5.30
N HIS A 93 -0.37 -9.90 4.99
CA HIS A 93 -1.23 -9.37 3.94
C HIS A 93 -1.50 -7.85 4.11
N ILE A 94 -1.72 -7.15 2.99
CA ILE A 94 -1.94 -5.69 2.94
C ILE A 94 -2.96 -5.22 3.97
N ILE A 95 -4.10 -5.92 4.08
CA ILE A 95 -5.18 -5.58 5.02
C ILE A 95 -4.66 -5.56 6.47
N THR A 96 -3.82 -6.53 6.84
CA THR A 96 -3.22 -6.59 8.17
C THR A 96 -2.24 -5.45 8.38
N GLN A 97 -1.40 -5.12 7.39
CA GLN A 97 -0.48 -3.99 7.46
C GLN A 97 -1.21 -2.64 7.62
N VAL A 98 -2.31 -2.43 6.90
CA VAL A 98 -3.15 -1.23 7.02
C VAL A 98 -3.81 -1.18 8.39
N LYS A 99 -4.37 -2.29 8.89
CA LYS A 99 -4.94 -2.36 10.25
C LYS A 99 -3.89 -2.00 11.30
N HIS A 100 -2.68 -2.53 11.15
CA HIS A 100 -1.55 -2.25 12.03
C HIS A 100 -1.13 -0.77 11.99
N ALA A 101 -1.15 -0.13 10.81
CA ALA A 101 -0.88 1.29 10.66
C ALA A 101 -1.93 2.14 11.38
N VAL A 102 -3.22 1.86 11.15
CA VAL A 102 -4.33 2.57 11.81
C VAL A 102 -4.26 2.41 13.32
N THR A 103 -3.99 1.20 13.81
CA THR A 103 -3.83 0.95 15.25
C THR A 103 -2.65 1.71 15.84
N ALA A 104 -1.52 1.81 15.14
CA ALA A 104 -0.37 2.57 15.60
C ALA A 104 -0.68 4.07 15.70
N ILE A 105 -1.31 4.64 14.67
CA ILE A 105 -1.73 6.05 14.64
C ILE A 105 -2.74 6.34 15.75
N LYS A 106 -3.78 5.50 15.91
CA LYS A 106 -4.79 5.69 16.97
C LYS A 106 -4.21 5.63 18.39
N ASN A 107 -3.11 4.91 18.57
CA ASN A 107 -2.43 4.78 19.86
C ASN A 107 -1.25 5.76 20.01
N TYR A 108 -1.23 6.87 19.26
CA TYR A 108 -0.15 7.86 19.26
C TYR A 108 0.31 8.26 20.67
N GLU A 109 -0.62 8.51 21.58
CA GLU A 109 -0.31 8.92 22.96
C GLU A 109 0.46 7.84 23.72
N ASN A 110 0.13 6.57 23.48
CA ASN A 110 0.73 5.40 24.11
C ASN A 110 2.04 4.94 23.43
N ILE A 111 2.51 5.64 22.41
CA ILE A 111 3.82 5.40 21.78
C ILE A 111 4.92 5.98 22.67
N THR A 112 5.95 5.16 22.91
CA THR A 112 7.07 5.45 23.81
C THR A 112 8.40 5.51 23.04
N LYS A 113 9.47 6.00 23.67
CA LYS A 113 10.80 6.01 23.04
C LYS A 113 11.33 4.59 22.76
N GLU A 114 10.91 3.59 23.53
CA GLU A 114 11.26 2.18 23.31
C GLU A 114 10.75 1.68 21.95
N ASP A 115 9.69 2.29 21.40
CA ASP A 115 9.18 1.96 20.07
C ASP A 115 10.12 2.42 18.94
N LEU A 116 11.13 3.27 19.21
CA LEU A 116 12.22 3.56 18.26
C LEU A 116 13.17 2.37 18.08
N GLU A 117 13.09 1.37 18.96
CA GLU A 117 13.91 0.17 18.89
C GLU A 117 13.17 -1.02 18.26
N LEU A 118 13.60 -1.43 17.06
CA LEU A 118 13.03 -2.58 16.37
C LEU A 118 13.55 -3.92 16.89
N ILE A 119 14.85 -3.99 17.26
CA ILE A 119 15.54 -5.23 17.68
C ILE A 119 15.35 -5.54 19.17
N GLY A 120 15.15 -4.52 20.03
CA GLY A 120 14.94 -4.68 21.48
C GLY A 120 13.54 -5.18 21.88
N ASN A 121 12.58 -5.11 20.96
CA ASN A 121 11.18 -5.46 21.22
C ASN A 121 10.90 -6.98 21.14
N LYS A 122 11.73 -7.81 21.78
CA LYS A 122 11.40 -9.23 22.08
C LYS A 122 10.19 -9.37 23.02
N LYS A 123 9.77 -8.28 23.67
CA LYS A 123 8.61 -8.21 24.58
C LYS A 123 7.27 -8.39 23.86
N TYR A 124 7.28 -8.23 22.53
CA TYR A 124 6.09 -8.20 21.73
C TYR A 124 6.06 -9.41 20.81
N GLY A 125 5.16 -10.35 21.11
CA GLY A 125 5.01 -11.61 20.38
C GLY A 125 4.65 -11.41 18.90
N LYS A 126 4.52 -12.53 18.18
CA LYS A 126 4.27 -12.65 16.73
C LYS A 126 3.11 -11.78 16.15
N ASN A 127 2.31 -11.12 16.99
CA ASN A 127 1.12 -10.32 16.66
C ASN A 127 1.30 -8.79 16.78
N THR A 128 2.50 -8.29 17.05
CA THR A 128 2.73 -6.86 17.13
C THR A 128 3.15 -6.24 15.81
N ASN A 129 2.89 -4.95 15.69
CA ASN A 129 3.14 -4.08 14.55
C ASN A 129 4.37 -3.18 14.78
N PRO A 130 5.57 -3.76 15.01
CA PRO A 130 6.72 -3.00 15.51
C PRO A 130 7.15 -1.90 14.53
N GLU A 131 7.02 -2.14 13.22
CA GLU A 131 7.44 -1.15 12.22
C GLU A 131 6.49 0.04 12.14
N GLN A 132 5.19 -0.19 12.26
CA GLN A 132 4.20 0.89 12.25
C GLN A 132 4.31 1.72 13.53
N ARG A 133 4.47 1.07 14.69
CA ARG A 133 4.76 1.77 15.95
C ARG A 133 6.07 2.55 15.88
N TYR A 134 7.11 1.97 15.31
CA TYR A 134 8.39 2.63 15.06
C TYR A 134 8.23 3.90 14.21
N VAL A 135 7.45 3.87 13.12
CA VAL A 135 7.24 5.07 12.29
C VAL A 135 6.52 6.17 13.06
N VAL A 136 5.50 5.80 13.86
CA VAL A 136 4.79 6.77 14.71
C VAL A 136 5.72 7.31 15.81
N ALA A 137 6.55 6.47 16.42
CA ALA A 137 7.56 6.88 17.40
C ALA A 137 8.59 7.82 16.79
N LEU A 138 9.06 7.48 15.57
CA LEU A 138 10.00 8.28 14.82
C LEU A 138 9.44 9.67 14.54
N TYR A 139 8.15 9.78 14.22
CA TYR A 139 7.48 11.07 14.05
C TYR A 139 7.36 11.83 15.38
N LYS A 140 6.89 11.16 16.45
CA LYS A 140 6.67 11.76 17.78
C LYS A 140 7.96 12.31 18.40
N TYR A 141 9.06 11.57 18.27
CA TYR A 141 10.34 11.90 18.89
C TYR A 141 11.38 12.43 17.90
N LYS A 142 10.98 12.89 16.70
CA LYS A 142 11.89 13.31 15.63
C LYS A 142 12.92 14.38 16.04
N HIS A 143 12.55 15.26 16.98
CA HIS A 143 13.40 16.34 17.48
C HIS A 143 14.40 15.90 18.56
N GLU A 144 14.27 14.67 19.07
CA GLU A 144 15.15 14.11 20.09
C GLU A 144 16.18 13.12 19.51
N LEU A 145 16.11 12.86 18.20
CA LEU A 145 17.01 11.94 17.52
C LEU A 145 18.42 12.55 17.39
N PRO A 146 19.49 11.77 17.58
CA PRO A 146 20.83 12.24 17.28
C PRO A 146 21.00 12.38 15.76
N LEU A 147 21.19 13.63 15.31
CA LEU A 147 21.33 14.01 13.89
C LEU A 147 22.78 13.97 13.39
N ASP A 148 23.70 13.41 14.19
CA ASP A 148 25.12 13.22 13.85
C ASP A 148 25.36 12.04 12.89
N GLY A 149 24.29 11.38 12.43
CA GLY A 149 24.35 10.20 11.57
C GLY A 149 24.59 8.89 12.31
N THR A 150 24.59 8.88 13.65
CA THR A 150 24.63 7.65 14.45
C THR A 150 23.29 6.91 14.40
N TYR A 151 22.17 7.63 14.32
CA TYR A 151 20.85 7.03 14.19
C TYR A 151 20.63 6.46 12.79
N LYS A 152 20.35 5.16 12.73
CA LYS A 152 20.07 4.41 11.50
C LYS A 152 18.61 4.05 11.39
N MET A 153 17.96 4.50 10.32
CA MET A 153 16.57 4.22 10.05
C MET A 153 16.32 2.72 9.89
N TYR A 154 15.26 2.24 10.52
CA TYR A 154 14.93 0.81 10.62
C TYR A 154 16.06 -0.05 11.22
N GLN A 155 17.02 0.57 11.90
CA GLN A 155 18.21 -0.11 12.44
C GLN A 155 18.99 -0.90 11.37
N ARG A 156 18.90 -0.47 10.11
CA ARG A 156 19.60 -1.09 8.99
C ARG A 156 20.92 -0.40 8.73
N ASP A 157 21.96 -1.16 8.46
CA ASP A 157 23.21 -0.58 7.98
C ASP A 157 23.02 0.07 6.62
N PRO A 158 23.73 1.19 6.35
CA PRO A 158 23.72 1.80 5.03
C PRO A 158 24.31 0.82 4.03
N VAL A 159 23.65 0.67 2.89
CA VAL A 159 24.11 -0.16 1.77
C VAL A 159 24.40 0.74 0.58
N TYR A 160 25.13 0.24 -0.42
CA TYR A 160 25.64 1.01 -1.56
C TYR A 160 24.63 1.94 -2.25
N PHE A 161 23.34 1.57 -2.25
CA PHE A 161 22.26 2.33 -2.88
C PHE A 161 21.27 2.97 -1.90
N TYR A 162 21.51 2.88 -0.59
CA TYR A 162 20.59 3.39 0.42
C TYR A 162 21.32 3.80 1.70
N ASP A 163 21.38 5.11 1.95
CA ASP A 163 21.87 5.67 3.21
C ASP A 163 20.75 5.72 4.25
N SER A 164 20.78 4.79 5.20
CA SER A 164 19.83 4.72 6.31
C SER A 164 20.08 5.75 7.41
N ARG A 165 21.21 6.46 7.43
CA ARG A 165 21.58 7.38 8.52
C ARG A 165 20.73 8.65 8.49
N ILE A 166 20.25 9.12 9.63
CA ILE A 166 19.52 10.38 9.72
C ILE A 166 20.51 11.49 10.07
N ARG A 167 20.61 12.50 9.19
CA ARG A 167 21.43 13.71 9.43
C ARG A 167 20.57 14.97 9.55
N ARG A 168 19.36 14.93 9.00
CA ARG A 168 18.36 15.98 9.07
C ARG A 168 16.99 15.36 9.25
N ILE A 169 16.12 16.06 9.98
CA ILE A 169 14.72 15.65 10.18
C ILE A 169 13.99 15.63 8.83
N ASP A 170 14.29 16.57 7.93
CA ASP A 170 13.69 16.68 6.60
C ASP A 170 13.97 15.47 5.70
N ASP A 171 15.01 14.68 6.00
CA ASP A 171 15.37 13.51 5.20
C ASP A 171 14.48 12.30 5.54
N ILE A 172 13.83 12.31 6.70
CA ILE A 172 13.07 11.17 7.24
C ILE A 172 11.97 10.71 6.27
N PRO A 173 11.10 11.59 5.74
CA PRO A 173 9.99 11.17 4.88
C PRO A 173 10.47 10.48 3.59
N ALA A 174 11.58 10.96 3.03
CA ALA A 174 12.15 10.40 1.81
C ALA A 174 12.67 8.97 2.02
N LYS A 175 13.23 8.70 3.21
CA LYS A 175 13.83 7.42 3.60
C LYS A 175 12.81 6.38 4.10
N LEU A 176 11.57 6.76 4.42
CA LEU A 176 10.52 5.80 4.77
C LEU A 176 10.25 4.82 3.61
N ILE A 177 9.80 3.60 3.94
CA ILE A 177 9.58 2.54 2.95
C ILE A 177 8.08 2.35 2.73
N GLY A 178 7.64 2.35 1.47
CA GLY A 178 6.27 2.02 1.09
C GLY A 178 5.21 2.83 1.84
N TYR A 179 4.20 2.15 2.37
CA TYR A 179 3.06 2.75 3.09
C TYR A 179 3.46 3.45 4.40
N HIS A 180 4.68 3.26 4.92
CA HIS A 180 5.16 4.07 6.05
C HIS A 180 5.21 5.56 5.70
N LYS A 181 5.43 5.91 4.42
CA LYS A 181 5.30 7.30 3.93
C LYS A 181 3.90 7.86 4.13
N VAL A 182 2.88 7.02 3.98
CA VAL A 182 1.48 7.41 4.16
C VAL A 182 1.18 7.64 5.65
N ILE A 183 1.74 6.81 6.55
CA ILE A 183 1.64 7.03 8.00
C ILE A 183 2.22 8.39 8.35
N TRP A 184 3.44 8.68 7.89
CA TRP A 184 4.09 9.97 8.15
C TRP A 184 3.29 11.13 7.59
N TRP A 185 2.88 11.06 6.32
CA TRP A 185 2.08 12.10 5.68
C TRP A 185 0.79 12.38 6.46
N TYR A 186 0.12 11.34 6.95
CA TYR A 186 -1.08 11.49 7.77
C TYR A 186 -0.79 12.26 9.07
N LEU A 187 0.22 11.84 9.83
CA LEU A 187 0.61 12.49 11.10
C LEU A 187 1.09 13.94 10.93
N ASP A 188 1.59 14.28 9.75
CA ASP A 188 2.08 15.62 9.41
C ASP A 188 0.96 16.61 9.08
N HIS A 189 -0.20 16.11 8.62
CA HIS A 189 -1.31 16.95 8.15
C HIS A 189 -2.57 16.89 9.04
N PHE A 190 -2.68 15.90 9.92
CA PHE A 190 -3.85 15.65 10.78
C PHE A 190 -3.40 15.35 12.21
#